data_AF-A0A1T4WV98-F1
#
_entry.id   AF-A0A1T4WV98-F1
#
_cell.length_a   1.000
_cell.length_b   1.000
_cell.length_c   1.000
_cell.angle_alpha   90.00
_cell.angle_beta   90.00
_cell.angle_gamma   90.00
#
_symmetry.space_group_name_H-M   'P 1'
#
loop_
_entity.id
_entity.type
_entity.pdbx_description
1 polymer ?
#
loop_
_entity_poly.entity_id
_entity_poly.type
_entity_poly.pdbx_seq_one_letter_code
_entity_poly.pdbx_strand_id
1 'polypeptide(L)'
;MTESEESNGLAGWGLVPKPIVEAVQALNGKILRNSEHLGKMVWPDKPRDVQDLLRMSISDAHKVARASADLRALMTAYAHRVHQPRPVMADLARAQEASPQGIPRRYSQANVDGISELLSDEPDIELILIGFPSLSLADLTNFSGAVGAAATTLSTQDVRPRSATKRKADATAQARADAQSSLVKVLQPIRSEPDGVM
;
A
#
# COMPACT_ATOMS: atom_id res chain seq x y z
N MET A 1 -13.43 43.25 20.82
CA MET A 1 -14.27 42.07 20.51
C MET A 1 -13.67 41.42 19.29
N THR A 2 -12.82 40.43 19.49
CA THR A 2 -12.12 39.67 18.44
C THR A 2 -12.31 38.20 18.77
N GLU A 3 -13.49 37.68 18.43
CA GLU A 3 -13.81 36.25 18.41
C GLU A 3 -14.25 35.92 16.99
N SER A 4 -13.31 35.65 16.08
CA SER A 4 -13.63 35.19 14.72
C SER A 4 -12.59 34.26 14.11
N GLU A 5 -11.57 33.81 14.85
CA GLU A 5 -10.53 32.92 14.29
C GLU A 5 -10.60 31.45 14.75
N GLU A 6 -11.43 31.10 15.73
CA GLU A 6 -11.49 29.72 16.24
C GLU A 6 -12.30 28.74 15.38
N SER A 7 -13.08 29.22 14.40
CA SER A 7 -14.01 28.36 13.64
C SER A 7 -13.34 27.47 12.57
N ASN A 8 -12.05 27.64 12.29
CA ASN A 8 -11.37 26.88 11.22
C ASN A 8 -10.63 25.63 11.72
N GLY A 9 -10.41 25.48 13.04
CA GLY A 9 -9.64 24.38 13.62
C GLY A 9 -10.36 23.03 13.66
N LEU A 10 -11.70 23.03 13.52
CA LEU A 10 -12.54 21.82 13.55
C LEU A 10 -12.96 21.35 12.14
N ALA A 11 -12.65 22.11 11.08
CA ALA A 11 -12.96 21.74 9.70
C ALA A 11 -12.10 20.55 9.28
N GLY A 12 -12.61 19.32 9.50
CA GLY A 12 -11.93 18.07 9.15
C GLY A 12 -11.59 17.15 10.32
N TRP A 13 -11.87 17.55 11.56
CA TRP A 13 -11.61 16.71 12.74
C TRP A 13 -12.44 15.43 12.70
N GLY A 14 -11.79 14.26 12.76
CA GLY A 14 -12.47 12.96 12.73
C GLY A 14 -12.94 12.49 11.34
N LEU A 15 -12.68 13.22 10.26
CA LEU A 15 -13.01 12.78 8.90
C LEU A 15 -11.90 11.92 8.32
N VAL A 16 -12.26 10.73 7.83
CA VAL A 16 -11.34 9.86 7.09
C VAL A 16 -11.27 10.34 5.64
N PRO A 17 -10.09 10.62 5.08
CA PRO A 17 -9.94 11.07 3.69
C PRO A 17 -10.57 10.08 2.72
N LYS A 18 -11.21 10.61 1.68
CA LYS A 18 -11.97 9.81 0.70
C LYS A 18 -11.16 8.68 0.05
N PRO A 19 -9.88 8.85 -0.34
CA PRO A 19 -9.08 7.74 -0.89
C PRO A 19 -8.90 6.57 0.08
N ILE A 20 -8.85 6.83 1.39
CA ILE A 20 -8.76 5.79 2.42
C ILE A 20 -10.10 5.04 2.51
N VAL A 21 -11.23 5.76 2.49
CA VAL A 21 -12.56 5.15 2.49
C VAL A 21 -12.77 4.27 1.24
N GLU A 22 -12.36 4.76 0.07
CA GLU A 22 -12.43 4.02 -1.19
C GLU A 22 -11.56 2.75 -1.16
N ALA A 23 -10.34 2.84 -0.62
CA ALA A 23 -9.48 1.66 -0.41
C ALA A 23 -10.09 0.63 0.54
N VAL A 24 -10.71 1.07 1.64
CA VAL A 24 -11.44 0.19 2.55
C VAL A 24 -12.60 -0.51 1.84
N GLN A 25 -13.41 0.24 1.08
CA GLN A 25 -14.54 -0.30 0.33
C GLN A 25 -14.10 -1.30 -0.73
N ALA A 26 -13.03 -1.00 -1.47
CA ALA A 26 -12.48 -1.89 -2.50
C ALA A 26 -11.97 -3.21 -1.90
N LEU A 27 -11.20 -3.15 -0.81
CA LEU A 27 -10.70 -4.34 -0.11
C LEU A 27 -11.84 -5.16 0.49
N ASN A 28 -12.81 -4.51 1.15
CA ASN A 28 -13.98 -5.18 1.69
C ASN A 28 -14.83 -5.85 0.59
N GLY A 29 -15.01 -5.17 -0.55
CA GLY A 29 -15.68 -5.73 -1.71
C GLY A 29 -15.01 -7.02 -2.23
N LYS A 30 -13.67 -7.09 -2.19
CA LYS A 30 -12.94 -8.32 -2.54
C LYS A 30 -13.15 -9.44 -1.52
N ILE A 31 -13.13 -9.11 -0.23
CA ILE A 31 -13.39 -10.08 0.84
C ILE A 31 -14.79 -10.69 0.63
N LEU A 32 -15.81 -9.85 0.42
CA LEU A 32 -17.19 -10.29 0.21
C LEU A 32 -17.33 -11.15 -1.04
N ARG A 33 -16.81 -10.71 -2.20
CA ARG A 33 -16.92 -11.47 -3.46
C ARG A 33 -16.28 -12.85 -3.37
N ASN A 34 -15.07 -12.95 -2.80
CA ASN A 34 -14.38 -14.24 -2.67
C ASN A 34 -15.06 -15.14 -1.61
N SER A 35 -15.57 -14.56 -0.53
CA SER A 35 -16.31 -15.30 0.50
C SER A 35 -17.65 -15.82 -0.02
N GLU A 36 -18.36 -15.03 -0.83
CA GLU A 36 -19.60 -15.44 -1.48
C GLU A 36 -19.35 -16.57 -2.49
N HIS A 37 -18.26 -16.49 -3.27
CA HIS A 37 -17.90 -17.57 -4.18
C HIS A 37 -17.60 -18.88 -3.41
N LEU A 38 -16.90 -18.80 -2.28
CA LEU A 38 -16.68 -19.95 -1.38
C LEU A 38 -17.99 -20.52 -0.82
N GLY A 39 -18.91 -19.65 -0.39
CA GLY A 39 -20.21 -20.06 0.15
C GLY A 39 -21.16 -20.70 -0.88
N LYS A 40 -20.98 -20.41 -2.17
CA LYS A 40 -21.77 -20.99 -3.27
C LYS A 40 -21.21 -22.32 -3.80
N MET A 41 -20.07 -22.80 -3.30
CA MET A 41 -19.50 -24.07 -3.77
C MET A 41 -20.36 -25.26 -3.35
N VAL A 42 -20.66 -26.13 -4.31
CA VAL A 42 -21.44 -27.34 -4.08
C VAL A 42 -20.50 -28.54 -3.94
N TRP A 43 -20.49 -29.14 -2.76
CA TRP A 43 -19.74 -30.34 -2.47
C TRP A 43 -20.54 -31.59 -2.89
N PRO A 44 -19.92 -32.62 -3.47
CA PRO A 44 -20.64 -33.82 -3.86
C PRO A 44 -21.05 -34.65 -2.64
N ASP A 45 -22.28 -35.16 -2.64
CA ASP A 45 -22.81 -36.04 -1.59
C ASP A 45 -22.32 -37.50 -1.69
N LYS A 46 -21.53 -37.83 -2.71
CA LYS A 46 -20.96 -39.16 -2.97
C LYS A 46 -19.49 -39.04 -3.38
N PRO A 47 -18.67 -40.10 -3.19
CA PRO A 47 -17.28 -40.10 -3.62
C PRO A 47 -17.12 -39.74 -5.11
N ARG A 48 -16.34 -38.69 -5.38
CA ARG A 48 -16.02 -38.15 -6.71
C ARG A 48 -14.66 -37.43 -6.63
N ASP A 49 -13.99 -37.27 -7.76
CA ASP A 49 -12.87 -36.35 -7.87
C ASP A 49 -13.31 -34.89 -7.65
N VAL A 50 -12.78 -34.29 -6.58
CA VAL A 50 -13.03 -32.91 -6.13
C VAL A 50 -11.78 -32.05 -6.24
N GLN A 51 -10.73 -32.48 -6.95
CA GLN A 51 -9.45 -31.79 -6.96
C GLN A 51 -9.56 -30.31 -7.38
N ASP A 52 -10.35 -30.01 -8.41
CA ASP A 52 -10.54 -28.64 -8.87
C ASP A 52 -11.40 -27.81 -7.91
N LEU A 53 -12.42 -28.41 -7.28
CA LEU A 53 -13.22 -27.75 -6.24
C LEU A 53 -12.34 -27.38 -5.03
N LEU A 54 -11.46 -28.29 -4.61
CA LEU A 54 -10.50 -28.03 -3.53
C LEU A 54 -9.52 -26.92 -3.90
N ARG A 55 -8.94 -26.96 -5.12
CA ARG A 55 -8.03 -25.91 -5.61
C ARG A 55 -8.71 -24.55 -5.62
N MET A 56 -9.95 -24.47 -6.13
CA MET A 56 -10.74 -23.24 -6.15
C MET A 56 -11.02 -22.74 -4.73
N SER A 57 -11.49 -23.63 -3.84
CA SER A 57 -11.77 -23.31 -2.43
C SER A 57 -10.56 -22.73 -1.71
N ILE A 58 -9.40 -23.38 -1.85
CA ILE A 58 -8.15 -22.93 -1.24
C ILE A 58 -7.70 -21.60 -1.84
N SER A 59 -7.84 -21.42 -3.16
CA SER A 59 -7.53 -20.16 -3.83
C SER A 59 -8.35 -19.00 -3.27
N ASP A 60 -9.66 -19.18 -3.10
CA ASP A 60 -10.54 -18.12 -2.62
C ASP A 60 -10.36 -17.85 -1.14
N ALA A 61 -10.18 -18.89 -0.32
CA ALA A 61 -9.81 -18.74 1.08
C ALA A 61 -8.50 -17.93 1.23
N HIS A 62 -7.51 -18.20 0.37
CA HIS A 62 -6.25 -17.45 0.35
C HIS A 62 -6.47 -15.98 -0.06
N LYS A 63 -7.28 -15.71 -1.08
CA LYS A 63 -7.62 -14.33 -1.49
C LYS A 63 -8.35 -13.57 -0.37
N VAL A 64 -9.29 -14.21 0.33
CA VAL A 64 -9.97 -13.64 1.50
C VAL A 64 -8.96 -13.29 2.59
N ALA A 65 -8.11 -14.25 2.98
CA ALA A 65 -7.10 -14.03 4.01
C ALA A 65 -6.16 -12.88 3.66
N ARG A 66 -5.71 -12.80 2.40
CA ARG A 66 -4.83 -11.74 1.90
C ARG A 66 -5.52 -10.36 1.94
N ALA A 67 -6.73 -10.24 1.40
CA ALA A 67 -7.47 -8.98 1.38
C ALA A 67 -7.82 -8.49 2.80
N SER A 68 -8.16 -9.41 3.71
CA SER A 68 -8.37 -9.10 5.14
C SER A 68 -7.08 -8.63 5.83
N ALA A 69 -5.93 -9.22 5.49
CA ALA A 69 -4.65 -8.77 6.02
C ALA A 69 -4.29 -7.36 5.53
N ASP A 70 -4.49 -7.07 4.24
CA ASP A 70 -4.27 -5.74 3.66
C ASP A 70 -5.23 -4.70 4.26
N LEU A 71 -6.51 -5.03 4.43
CA LEU A 71 -7.50 -4.14 5.06
C LEU A 71 -7.10 -3.81 6.51
N ARG A 72 -6.72 -4.82 7.29
CA ARG A 72 -6.24 -4.61 8.66
C ARG A 72 -4.97 -3.76 8.68
N ALA A 73 -4.04 -4.00 7.77
CA ALA A 73 -2.80 -3.23 7.66
C ALA A 73 -3.08 -1.76 7.30
N LEU A 74 -3.95 -1.51 6.32
CA LEU A 74 -4.40 -0.16 5.90
C LEU A 74 -4.97 0.60 7.11
N MET A 75 -5.97 0.02 7.78
CA MET A 75 -6.65 0.67 8.90
C MET A 75 -5.71 0.91 10.09
N THR A 76 -4.84 -0.06 10.39
CA THR A 76 -3.89 0.07 11.50
C THR A 76 -2.83 1.13 11.21
N ALA A 77 -2.26 1.11 9.99
CA ALA A 77 -1.26 2.08 9.59
C ALA A 77 -1.85 3.49 9.51
N TYR A 78 -3.04 3.66 8.96
CA TYR A 78 -3.75 4.94 8.92
C TYR A 78 -3.99 5.48 10.34
N ALA A 79 -4.60 4.66 11.21
CA ALA A 79 -4.88 5.06 12.60
C ALA A 79 -3.61 5.42 13.37
N HIS A 80 -2.54 4.62 13.22
CA HIS A 80 -1.31 4.83 13.97
C HIS A 80 -0.43 5.95 13.42
N ARG A 81 -0.29 6.09 12.10
CA ARG A 81 0.69 6.98 11.48
C ARG A 81 0.11 8.31 11.01
N VAL A 82 -1.16 8.33 10.61
CA VAL A 82 -1.73 9.45 9.85
C VAL A 82 -2.87 10.15 10.59
N HIS A 83 -3.81 9.39 11.15
CA HIS A 83 -5.02 9.96 11.74
C HIS A 83 -4.72 10.93 12.90
N GLN A 84 -5.43 12.07 12.91
CA GLN A 84 -5.37 13.07 13.97
C GLN A 84 -6.79 13.39 14.46
N PRO A 85 -7.05 13.34 15.78
CA PRO A 85 -6.10 12.99 16.84
C PRO A 85 -5.75 11.50 16.79
N ARG A 86 -4.49 11.17 17.09
CA ARG A 86 -4.06 9.77 17.09
C ARG A 86 -4.85 8.96 18.14
N PRO A 87 -5.48 7.82 17.78
CA PRO A 87 -6.18 6.99 18.73
C PRO A 87 -5.23 6.44 19.82
N VAL A 88 -5.76 6.19 21.00
CA VAL A 88 -5.01 5.58 22.10
C VAL A 88 -4.55 4.19 21.67
N MET A 89 -3.24 3.96 21.71
CA MET A 89 -2.62 2.72 21.23
C MET A 89 -3.17 1.46 21.94
N ALA A 90 -3.48 1.57 23.24
CA ALA A 90 -4.05 0.48 24.01
C ALA A 90 -5.44 0.05 23.51
N ASP A 91 -6.27 1.00 23.09
CA ASP A 91 -7.60 0.71 22.55
C ASP A 91 -7.52 0.12 21.14
N LEU A 92 -6.61 0.64 20.30
CA LEU A 92 -6.34 0.07 18.99
C LEU A 92 -5.84 -1.38 19.08
N ALA A 93 -4.96 -1.66 20.06
CA ALA A 93 -4.46 -3.00 20.34
C ALA A 93 -5.56 -3.94 20.83
N ARG A 94 -6.40 -3.48 21.77
CA ARG A 94 -7.56 -4.22 22.27
C ARG A 94 -8.53 -4.59 21.15
N ALA A 95 -8.83 -3.66 20.25
CA ALA A 95 -9.72 -3.89 19.11
C ALA A 95 -9.19 -4.93 18.10
N GLN A 96 -7.89 -5.25 18.15
CA GLN A 96 -7.24 -6.22 17.26
C GLN A 96 -6.74 -7.47 17.99
N GLU A 97 -7.18 -7.68 19.25
CA GLU A 97 -6.73 -8.78 20.10
C GLU A 97 -5.19 -8.88 20.14
N ALA A 98 -4.52 -7.73 20.26
CA ALA A 98 -3.08 -7.60 20.22
C ALA A 98 -2.56 -6.86 21.45
N SER A 99 -1.25 -6.97 21.71
CA SER A 99 -0.58 -6.06 22.63
C SER A 99 -0.24 -4.73 21.93
N PRO A 100 -0.10 -3.61 22.66
CA PRO A 100 0.36 -2.34 22.10
C PRO A 100 1.69 -2.46 21.33
N GLN A 101 2.62 -3.28 21.84
CA GLN A 101 3.91 -3.57 21.20
C GLN A 101 3.77 -4.44 19.93
N GLY A 102 2.62 -5.10 19.76
CA GLY A 102 2.29 -5.91 18.58
C GLY A 102 1.78 -5.08 17.41
N ILE A 103 1.24 -3.88 17.65
CA ILE A 103 0.63 -3.04 16.59
C ILE A 103 1.60 -2.67 15.47
N PRO A 104 2.84 -2.22 15.72
CA PRO A 104 3.78 -1.91 14.64
C PRO A 104 4.15 -3.11 13.76
N ARG A 105 3.89 -4.35 14.20
CA ARG A 105 4.11 -5.58 13.42
C ARG A 105 2.92 -5.93 12.51
N ARG A 106 1.80 -5.20 12.61
CA ARG A 106 0.56 -5.47 11.88
C ARG A 106 0.50 -4.83 10.50
N TYR A 107 1.44 -3.97 10.18
CA TYR A 107 1.65 -3.33 8.88
C TYR A 107 3.17 -3.14 8.65
N SER A 108 3.57 -2.97 7.39
CA SER A 108 4.96 -2.76 6.96
C SER A 108 5.19 -1.31 6.53
N GLN A 109 6.45 -0.96 6.26
CA GLN A 109 6.76 0.37 5.69
C GLN A 109 6.07 0.58 4.35
N ALA A 110 5.99 -0.44 3.50
CA ALA A 110 5.27 -0.36 2.22
C ALA A 110 3.79 -0.01 2.38
N ASN A 111 3.14 -0.43 3.48
CA ASN A 111 1.76 -0.01 3.77
C ASN A 111 1.68 1.48 4.11
N VAL A 112 2.68 2.01 4.83
CA VAL A 112 2.75 3.44 5.16
C VAL A 112 3.00 4.26 3.90
N ASP A 113 3.93 3.83 3.06
CA ASP A 113 4.25 4.47 1.78
C ASP A 113 3.01 4.46 0.87
N GLY A 114 2.32 3.32 0.75
CA GLY A 114 1.07 3.24 -0.01
C GLY A 114 -0.04 4.16 0.52
N ILE A 115 -0.12 4.41 1.83
CA ILE A 115 -1.06 5.40 2.40
C ILE A 115 -0.63 6.82 2.06
N SER A 116 0.67 7.12 2.13
CA SER A 116 1.19 8.43 1.74
C SER A 116 0.80 8.74 0.29
N GLU A 117 0.93 7.76 -0.60
CA GLU A 117 0.55 7.90 -2.01
C GLU A 117 -0.97 7.98 -2.20
N LEU A 118 -1.78 7.25 -1.43
CA LEU A 118 -3.23 7.41 -1.46
C LEU A 118 -3.68 8.83 -1.09
N LEU A 119 -2.87 9.56 -0.33
CA LEU A 119 -3.16 10.92 0.14
C LEU A 119 -2.40 12.00 -0.66
N SER A 120 -1.60 11.61 -1.65
CA SER A 120 -0.79 12.52 -2.47
C SER A 120 -1.64 13.16 -3.57
N ASP A 121 -1.33 14.42 -3.90
CA ASP A 121 -1.86 15.10 -5.08
C ASP A 121 -1.25 14.54 -6.39
N GLU A 122 -0.07 13.92 -6.30
CA GLU A 122 0.63 13.25 -7.39
C GLU A 122 0.93 11.79 -7.00
N PRO A 123 -0.07 10.90 -7.04
CA PRO A 123 0.06 9.55 -6.49
C PRO A 123 0.86 8.61 -7.39
N ASP A 124 1.84 7.91 -6.81
CA ASP A 124 2.49 6.77 -7.44
C ASP A 124 1.64 5.51 -7.26
N ILE A 125 0.88 5.17 -8.31
CA ILE A 125 0.00 4.00 -8.38
C ILE A 125 0.73 2.70 -8.07
N GLU A 126 2.01 2.58 -8.43
CA GLU A 126 2.76 1.37 -8.18
C GLU A 126 3.05 1.18 -6.69
N LEU A 127 3.40 2.24 -5.98
CA LEU A 127 3.62 2.20 -4.53
C LEU A 127 2.33 1.87 -3.77
N ILE A 128 1.18 2.36 -4.24
CA ILE A 128 -0.13 1.97 -3.69
C ILE A 128 -0.34 0.46 -3.83
N LEU A 129 -0.08 -0.10 -5.01
CA LEU A 129 -0.25 -1.55 -5.28
C LEU A 129 0.79 -2.41 -4.57
N ILE A 130 2.01 -1.90 -4.36
CA ILE A 130 3.03 -2.57 -3.54
C ILE A 130 2.60 -2.59 -2.07
N GLY A 131 2.07 -1.49 -1.56
CA GLY A 131 1.57 -1.38 -0.19
C GLY A 131 0.32 -2.21 0.07
N PHE A 132 -0.58 -2.32 -0.92
CA PHE A 132 -1.83 -3.05 -0.79
C PHE A 132 -2.05 -4.00 -1.98
N PRO A 133 -1.37 -5.15 -2.03
CA PRO A 133 -1.36 -6.03 -3.19
C PRO A 133 -2.71 -6.67 -3.55
N SER A 134 -3.68 -6.64 -2.65
CA SER A 134 -5.05 -7.07 -2.95
C SER A 134 -5.82 -6.04 -3.78
N LEU A 135 -5.42 -4.76 -3.76
CA LEU A 135 -5.93 -3.77 -4.72
C LEU A 135 -5.39 -4.07 -6.12
N SER A 136 -6.20 -3.76 -7.13
CA SER A 136 -5.82 -3.86 -8.53
C SER A 136 -5.91 -2.50 -9.19
N LEU A 137 -5.25 -2.34 -10.33
CA LEU A 137 -5.34 -1.12 -11.14
C LEU A 137 -6.81 -0.77 -11.44
N ALA A 138 -7.64 -1.77 -11.75
CA ALA A 138 -9.06 -1.59 -12.01
C ALA A 138 -9.87 -1.14 -10.77
N ASP A 139 -9.42 -1.46 -9.55
CA ASP A 139 -10.05 -0.88 -8.36
C ASP A 139 -9.70 0.60 -8.26
N LEU A 140 -8.42 0.94 -8.47
CA LEU A 140 -7.91 2.32 -8.36
C LEU A 140 -8.48 3.25 -9.42
N THR A 141 -8.81 2.77 -10.62
CA THR A 141 -9.50 3.59 -11.64
C THR A 141 -10.89 4.06 -11.20
N ASN A 142 -11.52 3.36 -10.24
CA ASN A 142 -12.82 3.76 -9.68
C ASN A 142 -12.68 4.75 -8.51
N PHE A 143 -11.45 5.08 -8.08
CA PHE A 143 -11.23 6.04 -7.01
C PHE A 143 -11.48 7.44 -7.55
N SER A 144 -11.79 8.37 -6.65
CA SER A 144 -11.95 9.77 -7.03
C SER A 144 -10.65 10.56 -6.86
N GLY A 145 -10.61 11.76 -7.44
CA GLY A 145 -9.47 12.66 -7.31
C GLY A 145 -8.21 12.16 -8.01
N ALA A 146 -7.05 12.50 -7.43
CA ALA A 146 -5.75 12.27 -8.04
C ALA A 146 -5.45 10.78 -8.28
N VAL A 147 -5.84 9.90 -7.36
CA VAL A 147 -5.59 8.45 -7.46
C VAL A 147 -6.32 7.85 -8.65
N GLY A 148 -7.60 8.16 -8.82
CA GLY A 148 -8.39 7.70 -9.96
C GLY A 148 -7.86 8.21 -11.30
N ALA A 149 -7.49 9.50 -11.34
CA ALA A 149 -6.94 10.13 -12.55
C ALA A 149 -5.59 9.50 -12.97
N ALA A 150 -4.68 9.30 -12.01
CA ALA A 150 -3.40 8.67 -12.25
C ALA A 150 -3.54 7.19 -12.66
N ALA A 151 -4.43 6.43 -12.00
CA ALA A 151 -4.72 5.04 -12.37
C ALA A 151 -5.32 4.92 -13.77
N THR A 152 -6.24 5.81 -14.13
CA THR A 152 -6.85 5.86 -15.47
C THR A 152 -5.80 6.17 -16.53
N THR A 153 -4.95 7.17 -16.28
CA THR A 153 -3.84 7.53 -17.16
C THR A 153 -2.93 6.33 -17.40
N LEU A 154 -2.50 5.66 -16.33
CA LEU A 154 -1.64 4.47 -16.42
C LEU A 154 -2.32 3.34 -17.20
N SER A 155 -3.62 3.10 -16.97
CA SER A 155 -4.40 2.09 -17.68
C SER A 155 -4.53 2.38 -19.18
N THR A 156 -4.69 3.65 -19.57
CA THR A 156 -4.82 4.06 -20.98
C THR A 156 -3.51 3.99 -21.76
N GLN A 157 -2.38 4.13 -21.08
CA GLN A 157 -1.05 4.05 -21.69
C GLN A 157 -0.55 2.60 -21.91
N ASP A 158 -1.34 1.59 -21.52
CA ASP A 158 -0.97 0.16 -21.50
C ASP A 158 0.35 -0.12 -20.74
N VAL A 159 0.72 0.78 -19.82
CA VAL A 159 1.91 0.61 -19.00
C VAL A 159 1.53 -0.27 -17.82
N ARG A 160 1.97 -1.54 -17.86
CA ARG A 160 1.79 -2.43 -16.71
C ARG A 160 2.59 -1.89 -15.51
N PRO A 161 1.98 -1.85 -14.31
CA PRO A 161 2.70 -1.53 -13.07
C PRO A 161 3.93 -2.45 -12.96
N ARG A 162 5.10 -1.88 -12.65
CA ARG A 162 6.30 -2.71 -12.47
C ARG A 162 6.09 -3.57 -11.23
N SER A 163 6.60 -4.80 -11.24
CA SER A 163 6.54 -5.66 -10.06
C SER A 163 7.44 -5.10 -8.96
N ALA A 164 7.07 -5.27 -7.69
CA ALA A 164 7.90 -4.92 -6.53
C ALA A 164 9.34 -5.45 -6.64
N THR A 165 9.52 -6.65 -7.19
CA THR A 165 10.82 -7.28 -7.46
C THR A 165 11.67 -6.47 -8.45
N LYS A 166 11.05 -5.96 -9.51
CA LYS A 166 11.71 -5.15 -10.53
C LYS A 166 12.13 -3.79 -9.97
N ARG A 167 11.28 -3.14 -9.17
CA ARG A 167 11.69 -1.89 -8.48
C ARG A 167 12.82 -2.09 -7.48
N LYS A 168 12.81 -3.18 -6.70
CA LYS A 168 13.93 -3.46 -5.78
C LYS A 168 15.23 -3.68 -6.55
N ALA A 169 15.16 -4.38 -7.69
CA ALA A 169 16.30 -4.54 -8.59
C ALA A 169 16.77 -3.19 -9.16
N ASP A 170 15.84 -2.36 -9.65
CA ASP A 170 16.14 -1.04 -10.23
C ASP A 170 16.70 -0.07 -9.18
N ALA A 171 16.14 -0.04 -7.97
CA ALA A 171 16.64 0.77 -6.86
C ALA A 171 18.03 0.32 -6.39
N THR A 172 18.30 -0.99 -6.38
CA THR A 172 19.63 -1.53 -6.08
C THR A 172 20.63 -1.20 -7.19
N ALA A 173 20.20 -1.25 -8.45
CA ALA A 173 21.01 -0.88 -9.61
C ALA A 173 21.33 0.62 -9.58
N GLN A 174 20.35 1.46 -9.27
CA GLN A 174 20.51 2.91 -9.15
C GLN A 174 21.45 3.27 -8.00
N ALA A 175 21.25 2.71 -6.81
CA ALA A 175 22.14 2.93 -5.67
C ALA A 175 23.60 2.50 -5.96
N ARG A 176 23.77 1.44 -6.74
CA ARG A 176 25.11 0.98 -7.18
C ARG A 176 25.74 1.93 -8.20
N ALA A 177 24.95 2.46 -9.14
CA ALA A 177 25.40 3.44 -10.12
C ALA A 177 25.81 4.76 -9.44
N ASP A 178 25.01 5.22 -8.47
CA ASP A 178 25.28 6.44 -7.70
C ASP A 178 26.54 6.29 -6.85
N ALA A 179 26.74 5.13 -6.21
CA ALA A 179 27.95 4.80 -5.47
C ALA A 179 29.21 4.75 -6.36
N GLN A 180 29.11 4.20 -7.58
CA GLN A 180 30.22 4.20 -8.54
C GLN A 180 30.55 5.61 -9.02
N SER A 181 29.54 6.45 -9.30
CA SER A 181 29.75 7.85 -9.68
C SER A 181 30.42 8.67 -8.58
N SER A 182 30.03 8.43 -7.32
CA SER A 182 30.66 8.99 -6.12
C SER A 182 32.14 8.61 -6.02
N LEU A 183 32.48 7.33 -6.17
CA LEU A 183 33.87 6.86 -6.09
C LEU A 183 34.75 7.44 -7.22
N VAL A 184 34.21 7.54 -8.43
CA VAL A 184 34.92 8.16 -9.56
C VAL A 184 35.22 9.64 -9.29
N LYS A 185 34.27 10.39 -8.72
CA LYS A 185 34.48 11.79 -8.32
C LYS A 185 35.54 11.95 -7.22
N VAL A 186 35.61 11.01 -6.27
CA VAL A 186 36.60 11.05 -5.17
C VAL A 186 38.02 10.70 -5.66
N LEU A 187 38.15 9.91 -6.72
CA LEU A 187 39.46 9.45 -7.24
C LEU A 187 40.06 10.36 -8.31
N GLN A 188 39.30 11.31 -8.88
CA GLN A 188 39.80 12.27 -9.88
C GLN A 188 40.89 13.23 -9.37
N PRO A 189 40.93 13.70 -8.11
CA PRO A 189 41.96 14.63 -7.65
C PRO A 189 43.37 14.01 -7.50
N ILE A 190 43.49 12.67 -7.47
CA ILE A 190 44.76 11.98 -7.19
C ILE A 190 45.63 11.83 -8.45
N ARG A 191 45.09 12.08 -9.65
CA ARG A 191 45.78 11.84 -10.94
C ARG A 191 46.35 13.09 -11.60
N SER A 192 46.38 14.24 -10.93
CA SER A 192 46.74 15.51 -11.56
C SER A 192 47.87 16.26 -10.85
N GLU A 193 48.99 15.59 -10.54
CA GLU A 193 50.28 16.27 -10.44
C GLU A 193 51.39 15.35 -10.99
N PRO A 194 51.95 15.63 -12.18
CA PRO A 194 53.32 15.27 -12.48
C PRO A 194 54.24 16.42 -12.07
N ASP A 195 55.12 16.11 -11.11
CA ASP A 195 56.26 16.91 -10.67
C ASP A 195 57.00 17.55 -11.84
N GLY A 196 56.98 18.89 -11.89
CA GLY A 196 57.95 19.67 -12.63
C GLY A 196 59.27 19.68 -11.87
N VAL A 197 60.16 18.73 -12.16
CA VAL A 197 61.55 18.78 -11.72
C VAL A 197 62.36 19.53 -12.79
N MET A 198 62.90 20.68 -12.40
CA MET A 198 63.98 21.39 -13.09
C MET A 198 65.28 20.59 -13.10
#